data_AF-X1AF81-F1
#
_entry.id   AF-X1AF81-F1
#
_cell.length_a   1.000
_cell.length_b   1.000
_cell.length_c   1.000
_cell.angle_alpha   90.00
_cell.angle_beta   90.00
_cell.angle_gamma   90.00
#
_symmetry.space_group_name_H-M   'P 1'
#
loop_
_entity.id
_entity.type
_entity.pdbx_description
1 polymer ?
#
loop_
_entity_poly.entity_id
_entity_poly.type
_entity_poly.pdbx_seq_one_letter_code
_entity_poly.pdbx_strand_id
1 'polypeptide(L)' 'QVGQMQMKRDSGGSIINHWKIDQIKNLEIPLLTHDTQKKIENLCCESFSKRKQAKQLLEEAKHKVEEMIEKEAGVK' A
#
# COMPACT_ATOMS: atom_id res chain seq x y z
N GLN A 1 2.32 -8.43 -12.26
CA GLN A 1 1.44 -8.93 -11.17
C GLN A 1 0.25 -9.61 -11.84
N VAL A 2 0.00 -10.90 -11.60
CA VAL A 2 -0.98 -11.69 -12.37
C VAL A 2 -2.41 -11.14 -12.24
N GLY A 3 -2.84 -10.72 -11.04
CA GLY A 3 -4.14 -10.06 -10.85
C GLY A 3 -4.32 -8.78 -11.67
N GLN A 4 -3.30 -7.91 -11.74
CA GLN A 4 -3.37 -6.71 -12.59
C GLN A 4 -3.45 -7.04 -14.09
N MET A 5 -2.86 -8.15 -14.53
CA MET A 5 -2.97 -8.60 -15.93
C MET A 5 -4.37 -9.12 -16.24
N GLN A 6 -4.99 -9.86 -15.32
CA GLN A 6 -6.38 -10.29 -15.44
C GLN A 6 -7.33 -9.08 -15.46
N MET A 7 -7.14 -8.11 -14.56
CA MET A 7 -7.91 -6.86 -14.56
C MET A 7 -7.81 -6.11 -15.90
N LYS A 8 -6.60 -5.96 -16.45
CA LYS A 8 -6.38 -5.27 -17.74
C LYS A 8 -7.00 -6.03 -18.92
N ARG A 9 -7.01 -7.36 -18.88
CA ARG A 9 -7.64 -8.22 -19.90
C ARG A 9 -9.16 -8.12 -19.86
N ASP A 10 -9.73 -8.09 -18.66
CA ASP A 10 -11.18 -8.15 -18.46
C ASP A 10 -11.82 -6.74 -18.48
N SER A 11 -11.03 -5.68 -18.32
CA SER A 11 -11.53 -4.29 -18.42
C SER A 11 -11.92 -3.97 -19.86
N GLY A 12 -13.20 -3.67 -20.10
CA GLY A 12 -13.70 -3.20 -21.38
C GLY A 12 -13.81 -1.68 -21.43
N GLY A 13 -13.15 -1.04 -22.41
CA GLY A 13 -13.25 0.39 -22.70
C GLY A 13 -11.92 1.03 -23.12
N SER A 14 -11.92 1.93 -24.10
CA SER A 14 -10.69 2.58 -24.61
C SER A 14 -10.11 3.69 -23.70
N ILE A 15 -10.85 4.13 -22.66
CA ILE A 15 -10.52 5.35 -21.88
C ILE A 15 -10.60 5.14 -20.36
N ILE A 16 -11.56 4.35 -19.86
CA ILE A 16 -11.73 4.07 -18.43
C ILE A 16 -11.81 2.56 -18.22
N ASN A 17 -10.76 1.98 -17.64
CA ASN A 17 -10.74 0.57 -17.27
C ASN A 17 -11.63 0.39 -16.03
N HIS A 18 -12.80 -0.21 -16.21
CA HIS A 18 -13.67 -0.60 -15.11
C HIS A 18 -13.85 -2.12 -15.09
N TRP A 19 -13.88 -2.69 -13.90
CA TRP A 19 -14.17 -4.10 -13.70
C TRP A 19 -15.62 -4.25 -13.23
N LYS A 20 -16.42 -5.06 -13.92
CA LYS A 20 -17.77 -5.36 -13.46
C LYS A 20 -17.71 -6.31 -12.26
N ILE A 21 -18.71 -6.24 -11.39
CA ILE A 21 -18.81 -7.11 -10.21
C ILE A 21 -18.72 -8.60 -10.60
N ASP A 22 -19.36 -8.98 -11.71
CA ASP A 22 -19.32 -10.37 -12.20
C ASP A 22 -17.94 -10.81 -12.66
N GLN A 23 -17.11 -9.88 -13.14
CA GLN A 23 -15.74 -10.19 -13.54
C GLN A 23 -14.79 -10.28 -12.34
N ILE A 24 -15.04 -9.49 -11.28
CA ILE A 24 -14.33 -9.64 -9.99
C ILE A 24 -14.59 -11.01 -9.38
N LYS A 25 -15.84 -11.51 -9.44
CA LYS A 25 -16.20 -12.84 -8.94
C LYS A 25 -15.49 -13.97 -9.68
N ASN A 26 -15.16 -13.77 -10.95
CA ASN A 26 -14.48 -14.75 -11.81
C ASN A 26 -12.94 -14.61 -11.76
N LEU A 27 -12.39 -13.76 -10.90
CA LEU A 27 -10.94 -13.62 -10.76
C LEU A 27 -10.31 -14.94 -10.33
N GLU A 28 -9.34 -15.42 -11.10
CA GLU A 28 -8.57 -16.59 -10.74
C GLU A 28 -7.54 -16.22 -9.66
N ILE A 29 -7.77 -16.72 -8.45
CA ILE A 29 -6.85 -16.57 -7.32
C ILE A 29 -6.22 -17.94 -7.02
N PRO A 30 -4.88 -18.05 -7.02
CA PRO A 30 -4.22 -19.30 -6.65
C PRO A 30 -4.44 -19.59 -5.17
N LEU A 31 -5.09 -20.73 -4.87
CA LEU A 31 -5.29 -21.17 -3.51
C LEU A 31 -4.05 -21.91 -2.99
N LEU A 32 -3.24 -21.20 -2.19
CA LEU A 32 -2.06 -21.77 -1.53
C LEU A 32 -2.44 -22.53 -0.26
N THR A 33 -1.52 -23.33 0.28
CA THR A 33 -1.75 -23.99 1.59
C THR A 33 -1.93 -22.94 2.70
N HIS A 34 -2.73 -23.27 3.71
CA HIS A 34 -3.05 -22.35 4.81
C HIS A 34 -1.79 -21.79 5.49
N ASP A 35 -0.77 -22.63 5.71
CA ASP A 35 0.49 -22.20 6.31
C ASP A 35 1.23 -21.16 5.46
N THR A 36 1.20 -21.33 4.14
CA THR A 36 1.80 -20.37 3.20
C THR A 36 1.03 -19.06 3.20
N GLN A 37 -0.32 -19.13 3.21
CA GLN A 37 -1.16 -17.94 3.28
C GLN A 37 -0.89 -17.14 4.56
N LYS A 38 -0.83 -17.81 5.71
CA LYS A 38 -0.54 -17.18 7.00
C LYS A 38 0.85 -16.56 7.06
N LYS A 39 1.85 -17.21 6.44
CA LYS A 39 3.20 -16.65 6.32
C LYS A 39 3.20 -15.36 5.49
N ILE A 40 2.49 -15.35 4.37
CA ILE A 40 2.36 -14.17 3.50
C ILE A 40 1.63 -13.05 4.24
N GLU A 41 0.54 -13.37 4.93
CA GLU A 41 -0.22 -12.43 5.75
C GLU A 41 0.69 -11.73 6.77
N ASN A 42 1.41 -12.51 7.58
CA ASN A 42 2.31 -11.98 8.59
C ASN A 42 3.36 -11.02 8.00
N LEU A 43 4.00 -11.42 6.90
CA LEU A 43 5.00 -10.59 6.22
C LEU A 43 4.40 -9.29 5.66
N CYS A 44 3.21 -9.36 5.07
CA CYS A 44 2.48 -8.20 4.57
C CYS A 44 2.14 -7.24 5.71
N CYS A 45 1.52 -7.74 6.78
CA CYS A 45 1.14 -6.96 7.96
C CYS A 45 2.37 -6.29 8.60
N GLU A 46 3.46 -7.03 8.78
CA GLU A 46 4.71 -6.51 9.33
C GLU A 46 5.29 -5.40 8.44
N SER A 47 5.36 -5.61 7.12
CA SER A 47 5.83 -4.60 6.18
C SER A 47 5.00 -3.31 6.24
N PHE A 48 3.67 -3.42 6.30
CA PHE A 48 2.80 -2.25 6.42
C PHE A 48 2.98 -1.52 7.76
N SER A 49 3.10 -2.27 8.86
CA SER A 49 3.36 -1.70 10.18
C SER A 49 4.69 -0.94 10.22
N LYS A 50 5.78 -1.56 9.72
CA LYS A 50 7.10 -0.92 9.63
C LYS A 50 7.09 0.31 8.74
N ARG A 51 6.41 0.26 7.59
CA ARG A 51 6.24 1.43 6.71
C ARG A 51 5.49 2.57 7.40
N LYS A 52 4.47 2.27 8.20
CA LYS A 52 3.74 3.27 8.98
C LYS A 52 4.65 3.91 10.03
N GLN A 53 5.38 3.10 10.79
CA GLN A 53 6.32 3.58 11.80
C GLN A 53 7.43 4.44 11.18
N ALA A 54 8.01 4.01 10.06
CA ALA A 54 9.03 4.79 9.35
C ALA A 54 8.51 6.17 8.90
N LYS A 55 7.26 6.24 8.41
CA LYS A 55 6.63 7.52 8.07
C LYS A 55 6.41 8.41 9.28
N GLN A 56 5.95 7.85 10.40
CA GLN A 56 5.76 8.60 11.64
C GLN A 56 7.08 9.18 12.15
N LEU A 57 8.12 8.37 12.22
CA LEU A 57 9.46 8.82 12.62
C LEU A 57 10.02 9.91 11.70
N LEU A 58 9.77 9.80 10.39
CA LEU A 58 10.18 10.81 9.43
C LEU A 58 9.47 12.15 9.66
N GLU A 59 8.16 12.13 9.91
CA GLU A 59 7.40 13.36 10.20
C GLU A 59 7.83 13.98 11.54
N GLU A 60 8.06 13.18 12.58
CA GLU A 60 8.61 13.67 13.85
C GLU A 60 9.99 14.30 13.68
N ALA A 61 10.86 13.70 12.85
CA ALA A 61 12.19 14.25 12.58
C ALA A 61 12.11 15.58 11.81
N LYS A 62 11.21 15.68 10.82
CA LYS A 62 10.97 16.94 10.10
C LYS A 62 10.48 18.03 11.05
N HIS A 63 9.48 17.74 11.87
CA HIS A 63 8.91 18.72 12.80
C HIS A 63 9.96 19.24 13.79
N LYS A 64 10.81 18.35 14.33
CA LYS A 64 11.92 18.75 15.19
C LYS A 64 12.91 19.68 14.48
N VAL A 65 13.21 19.43 13.21
CA VAL A 65 14.10 20.29 12.42
C VAL A 65 13.45 21.66 12.20
N GLU A 66 12.18 21.71 11.85
CA GLU A 66 11.42 22.96 11.71
C GLU A 66 11.41 23.77 13.01
N GLU A 67 11.11 23.14 14.15
CA GLU A 67 11.14 23.80 15.46
C GLU A 67 12.53 24.35 15.82
N MET A 68 13.60 23.61 15.52
CA MET A 68 14.97 24.06 15.78
C MET A 68 15.31 25.28 14.92
N ILE A 69 14.91 25.28 13.65
CA ILE A 69 15.13 26.40 12.74
C ILE A 69 14.32 27.61 13.20
N GLU A 70 13.06 27.46 13.61
CA GLU A 70 12.25 28.57 14.13
C GLU A 70 12.85 29.19 15.40
N LYS A 71 13.38 28.34 16.31
CA LYS A 71 14.06 28.79 17.53
C LYS A 71 15.38 29.49 17.23
N GLU A 72 16.18 29.01 16.27
CA GLU A 72 17.43 29.67 15.85
C GLU A 72 17.20 30.96 15.05
N ALA A 73 16.15 31.00 14.21
CA ALA A 73 15.81 32.16 13.41
C ALA A 73 15.16 33.31 14.22
N GLY A 74 14.87 33.09 15.51
CA GLY A 74 14.38 34.13 16.41
C GLY A 74 13.01 34.69 16.02
N VAL A 75 12.17 33.92 15.32
CA VAL A 75 10.79 34.32 15.01
C VAL A 75 9.86 33.87 16.16
N LYS A 76 10.22 34.28 17.37
CA LYS A 76 9.41 34.62 18.56
C LYS A 76 10.31 34.87 19.76
#